data_AF-A0A844XA46-F1
#
_entry.id   AF-A0A844XA46-F1
#
_cell.length_a   1.000
_cell.length_b   1.000
_cell.length_c   1.000
_cell.angle_alpha   90.00
_cell.angle_beta   90.00
_cell.angle_gamma   90.00
#
_symmetry.space_group_name_H-M   'P 1'
#
loop_
_entity.id
_entity.type
_entity.pdbx_description
1 polymer ?
#
loop_
_entity_poly.entity_id
_entity_poly.type
_entity_poly.pdbx_seq_one_letter_code
_entity_poly.pdbx_strand_id
1 'polypeptide(L)'
;MTIKSAFRRLSKSHTAKLLVLEFIVVLSGVLAAQLLQGWFAEREERARAQNQIEGIATALHNSAELAVMRQRMNLCMIDRIETLRDALAAPQIDQDSLTWVRVPEQNLLDDPGIEAARPLITKAFGPETMIPFNLVEFVYENMYIAQDAELAAWSKLSLLNPENGPVGPDLRGEMQLALAEARKSNRLMIEVSGMMRNYSRQLGTPVHEHTIEGFATSPKLCAAMVAYSDDEHAAAAERGELPDGTQVHPRALERVASGIR
;
A
#
# COMPACT_ATOMS: atom_id res chain seq x y z
N MET A 1 -47.47 -56.15 63.60
CA MET A 1 -46.79 -54.87 63.32
C MET A 1 -45.78 -55.07 62.18
N THR A 2 -45.72 -54.10 61.24
CA THR A 2 -44.55 -53.70 60.43
C THR A 2 -43.87 -54.68 59.45
N ILE A 3 -44.46 -54.90 58.26
CA ILE A 3 -43.71 -55.31 57.03
C ILE A 3 -44.08 -54.46 55.79
N LYS A 4 -45.25 -53.78 55.80
CA LYS A 4 -45.70 -52.95 54.65
C LYS A 4 -44.90 -51.65 54.41
N SER A 5 -44.00 -51.23 55.31
CA SER A 5 -43.28 -49.94 55.18
C SER A 5 -41.97 -50.01 54.38
N ALA A 6 -41.34 -51.18 54.26
CA ALA A 6 -40.05 -51.34 53.58
C ALA A 6 -40.19 -51.35 52.04
N PHE A 7 -41.26 -51.96 51.52
CA PHE A 7 -41.44 -52.13 50.06
C PHE A 7 -41.80 -50.83 49.33
N ARG A 8 -42.49 -49.89 50.01
CA ARG A 8 -42.73 -48.53 49.47
C ARG A 8 -41.48 -47.65 49.41
N ARG A 9 -40.42 -47.95 50.18
CA ARG A 9 -39.14 -47.22 50.09
C ARG A 9 -38.24 -47.72 48.95
N LEU A 10 -38.30 -49.00 48.61
CA LEU A 10 -37.53 -49.60 47.51
C LEU A 10 -38.08 -49.22 46.12
N SER A 11 -39.41 -49.18 45.97
CA SER A 11 -40.05 -48.68 44.73
C SER A 11 -39.70 -47.21 44.45
N LYS A 12 -39.75 -46.33 45.47
CA LYS A 12 -39.37 -44.91 45.35
C LYS A 12 -37.90 -44.70 45.02
N SER A 13 -37.01 -45.57 45.51
CA SER A 13 -35.57 -45.51 45.21
C SER A 13 -35.27 -45.78 43.73
N HIS A 14 -35.98 -46.72 43.11
CA HIS A 14 -35.76 -47.05 41.70
C HIS A 14 -36.32 -45.95 40.78
N THR A 15 -37.49 -45.37 41.11
CA THR A 15 -38.05 -44.24 40.35
C THR A 15 -37.17 -42.99 40.50
N ALA A 16 -36.67 -42.69 41.70
CA ALA A 16 -35.77 -41.56 41.93
C ALA A 16 -34.43 -41.72 41.18
N LYS A 17 -33.87 -42.93 41.13
CA LYS A 17 -32.64 -43.21 40.35
C LYS A 17 -32.85 -43.00 38.84
N LEU A 18 -34.00 -43.44 38.31
CA LEU A 18 -34.34 -43.23 36.90
C LEU A 18 -34.49 -41.74 36.58
N LEU A 19 -35.20 -41.00 37.44
CA LEU A 19 -35.42 -39.56 37.27
C LEU A 19 -34.11 -38.76 37.34
N VAL A 20 -33.19 -39.13 38.24
CA VAL A 20 -31.85 -38.53 38.32
C VAL A 20 -31.02 -38.87 37.08
N LEU A 21 -31.11 -40.09 36.56
CA LEU A 21 -30.40 -40.49 35.35
C LEU A 21 -30.90 -39.72 34.12
N GLU A 22 -32.22 -39.63 33.94
CA GLU A 22 -32.81 -38.82 32.87
C GLU A 22 -32.40 -37.34 32.99
N PHE A 23 -32.42 -36.79 34.21
CA PHE A 23 -31.98 -35.42 34.44
C PHE A 23 -30.50 -35.21 34.08
N ILE A 24 -29.61 -36.13 34.47
CA ILE A 24 -28.18 -36.06 34.12
C ILE A 24 -27.97 -36.15 32.61
N VAL A 25 -28.69 -37.04 31.93
CA VAL A 25 -28.60 -37.19 30.46
C VAL A 25 -29.05 -35.91 29.76
N VAL A 26 -30.19 -35.32 30.18
CA VAL A 26 -30.67 -34.05 29.63
C VAL A 26 -29.68 -32.92 29.91
N LEU A 27 -29.18 -32.80 31.14
CA LEU A 27 -28.21 -31.77 31.52
C LEU A 27 -26.90 -31.91 30.71
N SER A 28 -26.42 -33.14 30.53
CA SER A 28 -25.23 -33.45 29.73
C SER A 28 -25.45 -33.12 28.25
N GLY A 29 -26.64 -33.40 27.72
CA GLY A 29 -27.03 -33.02 26.37
C GLY A 29 -27.04 -31.50 26.15
N VAL A 30 -27.60 -30.74 27.10
CA VAL A 30 -27.61 -29.27 27.05
C VAL A 30 -26.21 -28.70 27.15
N LEU A 31 -25.37 -29.19 28.08
CA LEU A 31 -23.99 -28.76 28.22
C LEU A 31 -23.16 -29.08 26.97
N ALA A 32 -23.30 -30.28 26.41
CA ALA A 32 -22.63 -30.67 25.17
C ALA A 32 -23.07 -29.79 24.00
N ALA A 33 -24.36 -29.48 23.88
CA ALA A 33 -24.88 -28.58 22.85
C ALA A 33 -24.32 -27.15 22.99
N GLN A 34 -24.24 -26.61 24.21
CA GLN A 34 -23.67 -25.29 24.47
C GLN A 34 -22.18 -25.24 24.17
N LEU A 35 -21.42 -26.28 24.55
CA LEU A 35 -20.00 -26.41 24.23
C LEU A 35 -19.76 -26.47 22.71
N LEU A 36 -20.56 -27.27 22.00
CA LEU A 36 -20.48 -27.36 20.54
C LEU A 36 -20.82 -26.02 19.87
N GLN A 37 -21.84 -25.31 20.35
CA GLN A 37 -22.20 -23.99 19.81
C GLN A 37 -21.07 -22.97 20.01
N GLY A 38 -20.43 -22.96 21.18
CA GLY A 38 -19.26 -22.12 21.44
C GLY A 38 -18.08 -22.46 20.52
N TRP A 39 -17.82 -23.75 20.31
CA TRP A 39 -16.75 -24.22 19.44
C TRP A 39 -16.97 -23.83 17.96
N PHE A 40 -18.19 -23.95 17.45
CA PHE A 40 -18.50 -23.52 16.08
C PHE A 40 -18.41 -22.00 15.91
N ALA A 41 -18.89 -21.22 16.89
CA ALA A 41 -18.78 -19.76 16.86
C ALA A 41 -17.32 -19.30 16.85
N GLU A 42 -16.46 -19.89 17.67
CA GLU A 42 -15.02 -19.58 17.69
C GLU A 42 -14.33 -19.94 16.37
N ARG A 43 -14.69 -21.09 15.77
CA ARG A 43 -14.15 -21.51 14.47
C ARG A 43 -14.57 -20.56 13.35
N GLU A 44 -15.83 -20.14 13.33
CA GLU A 44 -16.34 -19.19 12.35
C GLU A 44 -15.67 -17.82 12.52
N GLU A 45 -15.50 -17.36 13.75
CA GLU A 45 -14.81 -16.10 14.05
C GLU A 45 -13.35 -16.12 13.58
N ARG A 46 -12.61 -17.21 13.86
CA ARG A 46 -11.25 -17.39 13.34
C ARG A 46 -11.20 -17.45 11.82
N ALA A 47 -12.15 -18.12 11.17
CA ALA A 47 -12.21 -18.17 9.71
C ALA A 47 -12.43 -16.77 9.11
N ARG A 48 -13.34 -15.97 9.69
CA ARG A 48 -13.53 -14.58 9.26
C ARG A 48 -12.28 -13.74 9.46
N ALA A 49 -11.60 -13.87 10.60
CA ALA A 49 -10.34 -13.18 10.87
C ALA A 49 -9.22 -13.58 9.90
N GLN A 50 -9.13 -14.86 9.56
CA GLN A 50 -8.20 -15.36 8.56
C GLN A 50 -8.46 -14.74 7.18
N ASN A 51 -9.73 -14.68 6.75
CA ASN A 51 -10.09 -14.04 5.48
C ASN A 51 -9.71 -12.55 5.46
N GLN A 52 -9.81 -11.84 6.58
CA GLN A 52 -9.35 -10.45 6.67
C GLN A 52 -7.83 -10.34 6.54
N ILE A 53 -7.08 -11.25 7.19
CA ILE A 53 -5.62 -11.30 7.06
C ILE A 53 -5.21 -11.56 5.60
N GLU A 54 -5.87 -12.48 4.91
CA GLU A 54 -5.62 -12.76 3.49
C GLU A 54 -5.96 -11.56 2.59
N GLY A 55 -7.05 -10.85 2.90
CA GLY A 55 -7.41 -9.60 2.25
C GLY A 55 -6.33 -8.51 2.42
N ILE A 56 -5.86 -8.30 3.65
CA ILE A 56 -4.77 -7.36 3.96
C ILE A 56 -3.50 -7.75 3.21
N ALA A 57 -3.15 -9.04 3.19
CA ALA A 57 -1.97 -9.54 2.49
C ALA A 57 -2.03 -9.26 0.97
N THR A 58 -3.22 -9.40 0.37
CA THR A 58 -3.45 -9.10 -1.04
C THR A 58 -3.34 -7.60 -1.32
N ALA A 59 -3.96 -6.76 -0.49
CA ALA A 59 -3.87 -5.30 -0.63
C ALA A 59 -2.43 -4.78 -0.45
N LEU A 60 -1.70 -5.34 0.52
CA LEU A 60 -0.29 -5.05 0.75
C LEU A 60 0.57 -5.47 -0.45
N HIS A 61 0.29 -6.63 -1.04
CA HIS A 61 0.98 -7.07 -2.24
C HIS A 61 0.77 -6.08 -3.40
N ASN A 62 -0.47 -5.74 -3.73
CA ASN A 62 -0.79 -4.75 -4.78
C ASN A 62 -0.13 -3.39 -4.50
N SER A 63 -0.15 -2.95 -3.25
CA SER A 63 0.44 -1.67 -2.86
C SER A 63 1.96 -1.68 -2.92
N ALA A 64 2.60 -2.83 -2.68
CA ALA A 64 4.04 -2.99 -2.86
C ALA A 64 4.44 -2.98 -4.35
N GLU A 65 3.61 -3.55 -5.23
CA GLU A 65 3.78 -3.45 -6.69
C GLU A 65 3.71 -1.98 -7.15
N LEU A 66 2.68 -1.26 -6.70
CA LEU A 66 2.52 0.18 -6.97
C LEU A 66 3.66 1.00 -6.37
N ALA A 67 4.12 0.67 -5.17
CA ALA A 67 5.25 1.34 -4.54
C ALA A 67 6.55 1.15 -5.35
N VAL A 68 6.82 -0.04 -5.88
CA VAL A 68 7.98 -0.27 -6.76
C VAL A 68 7.89 0.59 -8.02
N MET A 69 6.70 0.66 -8.63
CA MET A 69 6.47 1.56 -9.76
C MET A 69 6.76 3.00 -9.33
N ARG A 70 6.10 3.52 -8.30
CA ARG A 70 6.26 4.88 -7.75
C ARG A 70 7.71 5.24 -7.42
N GLN A 71 8.46 4.32 -6.83
CA GLN A 71 9.87 4.53 -6.53
C GLN A 71 10.67 4.82 -7.80
N ARG A 72 10.45 4.03 -8.86
CA ARG A 72 11.07 4.26 -10.17
C ARG A 72 10.59 5.56 -10.80
N MET A 73 9.29 5.85 -10.67
CA MET A 73 8.72 7.08 -11.19
C MET A 73 9.46 8.31 -10.64
N ASN A 74 9.58 8.37 -9.32
CA ASN A 74 10.18 9.48 -8.60
C ASN A 74 11.69 9.63 -8.90
N LEU A 75 12.40 8.54 -9.23
CA LEU A 75 13.79 8.62 -9.67
C LEU A 75 13.93 9.35 -11.02
N CYS A 76 13.06 9.04 -12.00
CA CYS A 76 13.04 9.75 -13.29
C CYS A 76 12.72 11.24 -13.09
N MET A 77 11.76 11.54 -12.21
CA MET A 77 11.36 12.90 -11.88
C MET A 77 12.49 13.71 -11.24
N ILE A 78 13.28 13.12 -10.34
CA ILE A 78 14.45 13.80 -9.76
C ILE A 78 15.47 14.17 -10.84
N ASP A 79 15.77 13.27 -11.78
CA ASP A 79 16.71 13.53 -12.87
C ASP A 79 16.23 14.68 -13.77
N ARG A 80 14.92 14.72 -14.05
CA ARG A 80 14.30 15.83 -14.77
C ARG A 80 14.40 17.15 -13.99
N ILE A 81 14.11 17.14 -12.70
CA ILE A 81 14.25 18.32 -11.82
C ILE A 81 15.70 18.83 -11.82
N GLU A 82 16.69 17.93 -11.81
CA GLU A 82 18.10 18.30 -11.92
C GLU A 82 18.40 18.97 -13.27
N THR A 83 17.86 18.44 -14.37
CA THR A 83 17.99 19.03 -15.72
C THR A 83 17.38 20.44 -15.79
N LEU A 84 16.17 20.62 -15.25
CA LEU A 84 15.49 21.93 -15.20
C LEU A 84 16.27 22.94 -14.35
N ARG A 85 16.81 22.49 -13.21
CA ARG A 85 17.62 23.33 -12.33
C ARG A 85 18.89 23.81 -13.06
N ASP A 86 19.54 22.93 -13.82
CA ASP A 86 20.75 23.27 -14.56
C ASP A 86 20.44 24.23 -15.72
N ALA A 87 19.30 24.07 -16.40
CA ALA A 87 18.82 25.02 -17.41
C ALA A 87 18.53 26.42 -16.84
N LEU A 88 17.93 26.50 -15.63
CA LEU A 88 17.69 27.78 -14.95
C LEU A 88 18.97 28.46 -14.44
N ALA A 89 20.04 27.68 -14.22
CA ALA A 89 21.34 28.22 -13.83
C ALA A 89 22.12 28.80 -15.02
N ALA A 90 21.69 28.52 -16.26
CA ALA A 90 22.34 29.03 -17.45
C ALA A 90 22.18 30.57 -17.58
N PRO A 91 23.15 31.26 -18.20
CA PRO A 91 23.06 32.72 -18.42
C PRO A 91 21.83 33.13 -19.24
N GLN A 92 21.46 32.29 -20.22
CA GLN A 92 20.26 32.42 -21.03
C GLN A 92 19.33 31.25 -20.70
N ILE A 93 18.08 31.55 -20.35
CA ILE A 93 17.08 30.52 -20.06
C ILE A 93 16.53 30.02 -21.38
N ASP A 94 16.78 28.75 -21.68
CA ASP A 94 16.12 28.04 -22.76
C ASP A 94 14.68 27.72 -22.32
N GLN A 95 13.69 28.48 -22.81
CA GLN A 95 12.29 28.30 -22.43
C GLN A 95 11.74 26.95 -22.89
N ASP A 96 12.24 26.40 -24.00
CA ASP A 96 11.80 25.11 -24.53
C ASP A 96 12.18 24.00 -23.54
N SER A 97 13.37 24.09 -22.94
CA SER A 97 13.81 23.16 -21.89
C SER A 97 12.92 23.18 -20.64
N LEU A 98 12.17 24.27 -20.40
CA LEU A 98 11.32 24.48 -19.22
C LEU A 98 9.86 24.08 -19.42
N THR A 99 9.41 23.78 -20.64
CA THR A 99 7.98 23.60 -21.00
C THR A 99 7.27 22.40 -20.33
N TRP A 100 7.90 21.72 -19.37
CA TRP A 100 7.39 20.45 -18.86
C TRP A 100 7.43 20.35 -17.34
N VAL A 101 6.31 20.74 -16.73
CA VAL A 101 5.96 20.44 -15.35
C VAL A 101 4.47 20.12 -15.30
N ARG A 102 4.11 18.84 -15.23
CA ARG A 102 2.75 18.42 -14.89
C ARG A 102 2.75 17.64 -13.60
N VAL A 103 1.64 17.74 -12.88
CA VAL A 103 1.43 17.01 -11.63
C VAL A 103 1.42 15.50 -11.93
N PRO A 104 2.21 14.68 -11.22
CA PRO A 104 2.21 13.24 -11.40
C PRO A 104 0.80 12.68 -11.21
N GLU A 105 0.39 11.73 -12.05
CA GLU A 105 -0.87 11.04 -11.85
C GLU A 105 -0.88 10.30 -10.51
N GLN A 106 -2.03 10.33 -9.83
CA GLN A 106 -2.20 9.69 -8.55
C GLN A 106 -2.61 8.23 -8.73
N ASN A 107 -1.62 7.33 -8.73
CA ASN A 107 -1.87 5.95 -8.38
C ASN A 107 -2.13 5.89 -6.87
N LEU A 108 -3.40 5.78 -6.50
CA LEU A 108 -3.85 5.58 -5.13
C LEU A 108 -3.48 4.16 -4.69
N LEU A 109 -3.03 4.03 -3.44
CA LEU A 109 -2.85 2.71 -2.84
C LEU A 109 -4.21 2.19 -2.39
N ASP A 110 -4.42 0.89 -2.52
CA ASP A 110 -5.60 0.25 -1.93
C ASP A 110 -5.45 0.28 -0.40
N ASP A 111 -6.41 0.90 0.28
CA ASP A 111 -6.50 0.81 1.75
C ASP A 111 -6.59 -0.67 2.15
N PRO A 112 -5.64 -1.18 2.95
CA PRO A 112 -5.63 -2.57 3.34
C PRO A 112 -6.75 -2.92 4.33
N GLY A 113 -7.50 -1.93 4.85
CA GLY A 113 -8.62 -2.15 5.76
C GLY A 113 -8.19 -2.62 7.16
N ILE A 114 -6.94 -2.35 7.54
CA ILE A 114 -6.32 -2.84 8.79
C ILE A 114 -7.10 -2.34 10.01
N GLU A 115 -7.50 -1.06 10.03
CA GLU A 115 -8.26 -0.48 11.14
C GLU A 115 -9.61 -1.20 11.33
N ALA A 116 -10.33 -1.45 10.24
CA ALA A 116 -11.61 -2.16 10.27
C ALA A 116 -11.46 -3.65 10.67
N ALA A 117 -10.36 -4.30 10.28
CA ALA A 117 -10.09 -5.70 10.59
C ALA A 117 -9.55 -5.92 12.02
N ARG A 118 -8.92 -4.91 12.62
CA ARG A 118 -8.29 -4.94 13.95
C ARG A 118 -9.12 -5.61 15.05
N PRO A 119 -10.40 -5.24 15.30
CA PRO A 119 -11.17 -5.85 16.40
C PRO A 119 -11.40 -7.34 16.17
N LEU A 120 -11.64 -7.74 14.92
CA LEU A 120 -11.89 -9.14 14.55
C LEU A 120 -10.63 -10.00 14.72
N ILE A 121 -9.49 -9.52 14.21
CA ILE A 121 -8.20 -10.22 14.31
C ILE A 121 -7.76 -10.32 15.78
N THR A 122 -7.85 -9.23 16.53
CA THR A 122 -7.46 -9.18 17.94
C THR A 122 -8.30 -10.15 18.78
N LYS A 123 -9.61 -10.24 18.52
CA LYS A 123 -10.49 -11.16 19.23
C LYS A 123 -10.21 -12.63 18.90
N ALA A 124 -9.88 -12.94 17.64
CA ALA A 124 -9.65 -14.29 17.17
C ALA A 124 -8.26 -14.86 17.50
N PHE A 125 -7.22 -14.02 17.46
CA PHE A 125 -5.80 -14.41 17.51
C PHE A 125 -4.95 -13.62 18.51
N GLY A 126 -5.54 -12.72 19.29
CA GLY A 126 -4.80 -11.90 20.27
C GLY A 126 -4.15 -10.64 19.67
N PRO A 127 -3.81 -9.66 20.52
CA PRO A 127 -3.24 -8.37 20.11
C PRO A 127 -1.82 -8.47 19.52
N GLU A 128 -1.05 -9.50 19.89
CA GLU A 128 0.29 -9.75 19.36
C GLU A 128 0.29 -9.96 17.85
N THR A 129 -0.79 -10.52 17.30
CA THR A 129 -0.98 -10.74 15.87
C THR A 129 -1.08 -9.41 15.10
N MET A 130 -1.45 -8.31 15.77
CA MET A 130 -1.59 -6.97 15.16
C MET A 130 -0.27 -6.21 15.00
N ILE A 131 0.80 -6.59 15.70
CA ILE A 131 2.10 -5.90 15.67
C ILE A 131 2.62 -5.69 14.23
N PRO A 132 2.71 -6.72 13.36
CA PRO A 132 3.15 -6.53 11.98
C PRO A 132 2.22 -5.63 11.17
N PHE A 133 0.91 -5.69 11.40
CA PHE A 133 -0.07 -4.89 10.66
C PHE A 133 -0.03 -3.41 11.05
N ASN A 134 0.27 -3.08 12.31
CA ASN A 134 0.47 -1.69 12.74
C ASN A 134 1.66 -1.03 12.02
N LEU A 135 2.70 -1.80 11.70
CA LEU A 135 3.84 -1.29 10.93
C LEU A 135 3.44 -1.02 9.48
N VAL A 136 2.59 -1.87 8.88
CA VAL A 136 2.04 -1.64 7.54
C VAL A 136 1.20 -0.37 7.51
N GLU A 137 0.28 -0.22 8.46
CA GLU A 137 -0.56 0.98 8.61
C GLU A 137 0.28 2.26 8.72
N PHE A 138 1.33 2.26 9.55
CA PHE A 138 2.28 3.36 9.63
C PHE A 138 2.92 3.71 8.28
N VAL A 139 3.32 2.71 7.49
CA VAL A 139 3.92 2.95 6.17
C VAL A 139 2.90 3.54 5.20
N TYR A 140 1.65 3.06 5.22
CA TYR A 140 0.56 3.62 4.40
C TYR A 140 0.30 5.09 4.74
N GLU A 141 0.20 5.44 6.02
CA GLU A 141 0.04 6.83 6.46
C GLU A 141 1.18 7.71 5.94
N ASN A 142 2.43 7.24 6.05
CA ASN A 142 3.58 7.97 5.51
C ASN A 142 3.55 8.08 3.98
N MET A 143 2.99 7.09 3.27
CA MET A 143 2.83 7.19 1.81
C MET A 143 1.81 8.26 1.44
N TYR A 144 0.68 8.33 2.15
CA TYR A 144 -0.30 9.41 1.94
C TYR A 144 0.30 10.79 2.21
N ILE A 145 1.02 10.96 3.33
CA ILE A 145 1.70 12.23 3.65
C ILE A 145 2.72 12.60 2.57
N ALA A 146 3.49 11.62 2.10
CA ALA A 146 4.50 11.84 1.07
C ALA A 146 3.87 12.18 -0.30
N GLN A 147 2.74 11.55 -0.64
CA GLN A 147 1.96 11.82 -1.84
C GLN A 147 1.34 13.22 -1.80
N ASP A 148 0.82 13.66 -0.65
CA ASP A 148 0.29 15.02 -0.49
C ASP A 148 1.40 16.07 -0.61
N ALA A 149 2.58 15.80 -0.04
CA ALA A 149 3.75 16.65 -0.19
C ALA A 149 4.26 16.71 -1.65
N GLU A 150 4.20 15.57 -2.36
CA GLU A 150 4.49 15.49 -3.79
C GLU A 150 3.52 16.37 -4.58
N LEU A 151 2.21 16.17 -4.40
CA LEU A 151 1.18 16.97 -5.06
C LEU A 151 1.36 18.47 -4.84
N ALA A 152 1.58 18.89 -3.58
CA ALA A 152 1.71 20.29 -3.26
C ALA A 152 2.92 20.93 -3.96
N ALA A 153 4.05 20.23 -3.97
CA ALA A 153 5.26 20.70 -4.62
C ALA A 153 5.10 20.78 -6.15
N TRP A 154 4.51 19.76 -6.78
CA TRP A 154 4.27 19.75 -8.22
C TRP A 154 3.19 20.75 -8.65
N SER A 155 2.17 20.96 -7.84
CA SER A 155 1.14 21.98 -8.09
C SER A 155 1.78 23.37 -8.12
N LYS A 156 2.64 23.68 -7.15
CA LYS A 156 3.40 24.94 -7.12
C LYS A 156 4.30 25.09 -8.36
N LEU A 157 5.00 24.02 -8.74
CA LEU A 157 5.88 24.04 -9.91
C LEU A 157 5.08 24.24 -11.22
N SER A 158 3.87 23.66 -11.31
CA SER A 158 2.99 23.82 -12.49
C SER A 158 2.49 25.25 -12.69
N LEU A 159 2.33 26.02 -11.62
CA LEU A 159 1.99 27.46 -11.71
C LEU A 159 3.11 28.28 -12.36
N LEU A 160 4.35 27.81 -12.23
CA LEU A 160 5.54 28.45 -12.79
C LEU A 160 5.90 27.89 -14.18
N ASN A 161 5.04 27.06 -14.77
CA ASN A 161 5.25 26.51 -16.11
C ASN A 161 5.30 27.65 -17.16
N PRO A 162 6.27 27.64 -18.10
CA PRO A 162 6.34 28.60 -19.21
C PRO A 162 5.05 28.76 -20.03
N GLU A 163 4.18 27.74 -20.05
CA GLU A 163 2.84 27.83 -20.67
C GLU A 163 1.98 28.96 -20.04
N ASN A 164 2.21 29.30 -18.78
CA ASN A 164 1.51 30.38 -18.07
C ASN A 164 2.20 31.76 -18.23
N GLY A 165 3.35 31.80 -18.92
CA GLY A 165 4.16 32.99 -19.13
C GLY A 165 5.66 32.68 -19.07
N PRO A 166 6.51 33.39 -19.84
CA PRO A 166 7.94 33.09 -19.90
C PRO A 166 8.60 33.26 -18.53
N VAL A 167 9.46 32.30 -18.16
CA VAL A 167 10.20 32.36 -16.89
C VAL A 167 11.32 33.39 -17.04
N GLY A 168 11.10 34.57 -16.46
CA GLY A 168 12.04 35.68 -16.43
C GLY A 168 13.11 35.56 -15.32
N PRO A 169 14.10 36.49 -15.30
CA PRO A 169 15.12 36.55 -14.25
C PRO A 169 14.55 36.72 -12.83
N ASP A 170 13.42 37.40 -12.72
CA ASP A 170 12.65 37.65 -11.49
C ASP A 170 12.00 36.37 -10.92
N LEU A 171 11.53 35.47 -11.78
CA LEU A 171 10.91 34.20 -11.38
C LEU A 171 11.91 33.07 -11.16
N ARG A 172 13.19 33.28 -11.50
CA ARG A 172 14.23 32.25 -11.42
C ARG A 172 14.41 31.71 -10.00
N GLY A 173 14.42 32.59 -9.00
CA GLY A 173 14.57 32.19 -7.60
C GLY A 173 13.39 31.35 -7.10
N GLU A 174 12.18 31.75 -7.47
CA GLU A 174 10.96 31.02 -7.11
C GLU A 174 10.89 29.64 -7.77
N MET A 175 11.27 29.55 -9.04
CA MET A 175 11.35 28.28 -9.77
C MET A 175 12.42 27.36 -9.18
N GLN A 176 13.60 27.87 -8.81
CA GLN A 176 14.64 27.08 -8.15
C GLN A 176 14.18 26.55 -6.78
N LEU A 177 13.43 27.35 -6.02
CA LEU A 177 12.85 26.92 -4.74
C LEU A 177 11.78 25.84 -4.94
N ALA A 178 10.87 26.03 -5.90
CA ALA A 178 9.84 25.04 -6.22
C ALA A 178 10.44 23.71 -6.71
N LEU A 179 11.50 23.76 -7.53
CA LEU A 179 12.25 22.56 -7.95
C LEU A 179 12.91 21.85 -6.77
N ALA A 180 13.48 22.61 -5.82
CA ALA A 180 14.07 22.03 -4.61
C ALA A 180 13.02 21.33 -3.73
N GLU A 181 11.83 21.93 -3.59
CA GLU A 181 10.69 21.34 -2.88
C GLU A 181 10.19 20.07 -3.59
N ALA A 182 10.03 20.10 -4.91
CA ALA A 182 9.65 18.93 -5.71
C ALA A 182 10.69 17.81 -5.59
N ARG A 183 11.98 18.14 -5.62
CA ARG A 183 13.04 17.13 -5.42
C ARG A 183 12.94 16.48 -4.03
N LYS A 184 12.67 17.28 -3.00
CA LYS A 184 12.53 16.79 -1.63
C LYS A 184 11.33 15.85 -1.49
N SER A 185 10.17 16.23 -2.04
CA SER A 185 8.97 15.38 -1.97
C SER A 185 9.14 14.07 -2.76
N ASN A 186 9.78 14.12 -3.94
CA ASN A 186 10.08 12.91 -4.70
C ASN A 186 11.03 11.95 -3.94
N ARG A 187 12.03 12.49 -3.23
CA ARG A 187 12.91 11.67 -2.37
C ARG A 187 12.16 11.01 -1.24
N LEU A 188 11.25 11.74 -0.59
CA LEU A 188 10.40 11.18 0.45
C LEU A 188 9.55 10.03 -0.11
N MET A 189 8.96 10.20 -1.30
CA MET A 189 8.23 9.10 -1.94
C MET A 189 9.10 7.88 -2.25
N ILE A 190 10.35 8.07 -2.69
CA ILE A 190 11.30 6.96 -2.90
C ILE A 190 11.56 6.20 -1.60
N GLU A 191 11.81 6.93 -0.51
CA GLU A 191 12.09 6.35 0.80
C GLU A 191 10.91 5.54 1.31
N VAL A 192 9.70 6.11 1.31
CA VAL A 192 8.51 5.43 1.82
C VAL A 192 8.10 4.26 0.91
N SER A 193 8.23 4.39 -0.41
CA SER A 193 7.99 3.28 -1.33
C SER A 193 8.97 2.12 -1.10
N GLY A 194 10.24 2.44 -0.79
CA GLY A 194 11.24 1.45 -0.40
C GLY A 194 10.89 0.74 0.91
N MET A 195 10.32 1.46 1.88
CA MET A 195 9.81 0.85 3.12
C MET A 195 8.67 -0.13 2.82
N MET A 196 7.68 0.27 2.01
CA MET A 196 6.55 -0.60 1.64
C MET A 196 7.02 -1.92 1.02
N ARG A 197 7.92 -1.85 0.04
CA ARG A 197 8.52 -3.04 -0.59
C ARG A 197 9.23 -3.94 0.43
N ASN A 198 10.00 -3.35 1.34
CA ASN A 198 10.74 -4.10 2.35
C ASN A 198 9.80 -4.82 3.33
N TYR A 199 8.72 -4.15 3.75
CA TYR A 199 7.73 -4.73 4.65
C TYR A 199 6.89 -5.82 3.99
N SER A 200 6.45 -5.63 2.73
CA SER A 200 5.77 -6.69 1.98
C SER A 200 6.63 -7.96 1.89
N ARG A 201 7.95 -7.81 1.65
CA ARG A 201 8.87 -8.96 1.67
C ARG A 201 8.96 -9.63 3.04
N GLN A 202 9.00 -8.86 4.13
CA GLN A 202 9.06 -9.42 5.49
C GLN A 202 7.79 -10.16 5.88
N LEU A 203 6.63 -9.74 5.35
CA LEU A 203 5.32 -10.34 5.59
C LEU A 203 4.99 -11.48 4.62
N GLY A 204 5.95 -11.91 3.79
CA GLY A 204 5.75 -13.04 2.88
C GLY A 204 4.89 -12.70 1.66
N THR A 205 4.71 -11.43 1.34
CA THR A 205 3.97 -10.95 0.16
C THR A 205 4.90 -10.26 -0.85
N PRO A 206 5.98 -10.92 -1.32
CA PRO A 206 6.96 -10.28 -2.18
C PRO A 206 6.32 -9.80 -3.50
N VAL A 207 6.79 -8.65 -3.96
CA VAL A 207 6.52 -8.14 -5.31
C VAL A 207 7.02 -9.15 -6.35
N HIS A 208 6.27 -9.32 -7.43
CA HIS A 208 6.66 -10.20 -8.52
C HIS A 208 7.93 -9.73 -9.23
N GLU A 209 8.80 -10.68 -9.58
CA GLU A 209 10.05 -10.40 -10.30
C GLU A 209 9.79 -9.70 -11.64
N HIS A 210 8.74 -10.09 -12.38
CA HIS A 210 8.41 -9.48 -13.66
C HIS A 210 7.99 -8.01 -13.53
N THR A 211 7.39 -7.58 -12.42
CA THR A 211 7.11 -6.17 -12.17
C THR A 211 8.40 -5.40 -11.92
N ILE A 212 9.31 -5.99 -11.15
CA ILE A 212 10.63 -5.41 -10.89
C ILE A 212 11.40 -5.27 -12.21
N GLU A 213 11.41 -6.30 -13.06
CA GLU A 213 12.15 -6.33 -14.33
C GLU A 213 11.52 -5.44 -15.42
N GLY A 214 10.19 -5.49 -15.55
CA GLY A 214 9.43 -4.71 -16.52
C GLY A 214 9.55 -3.20 -16.30
N PHE A 215 9.70 -2.76 -15.05
CA PHE A 215 9.93 -1.36 -14.70
C PHE A 215 11.42 -0.99 -14.55
N ALA A 216 12.31 -1.94 -14.24
CA ALA A 216 13.75 -1.68 -14.09
C ALA A 216 14.49 -1.44 -15.42
N THR A 217 13.89 -1.81 -16.56
CA THR A 217 14.59 -1.79 -17.86
C THR A 217 13.88 -0.94 -18.91
N SER A 218 12.82 -0.22 -18.54
CA SER A 218 11.98 0.48 -19.50
C SER A 218 12.29 2.00 -19.55
N PRO A 219 13.07 2.48 -20.54
CA PRO A 219 13.09 3.89 -20.94
C PRO A 219 11.68 4.45 -21.13
N LYS A 220 10.75 3.57 -21.55
CA LYS A 220 9.34 3.88 -21.76
C LYS A 220 8.63 4.28 -20.48
N LEU A 221 9.08 3.89 -19.29
CA LEU A 221 8.44 4.32 -18.03
C LEU A 221 8.82 5.77 -17.70
N CYS A 222 10.11 6.12 -17.75
CA CYS A 222 10.50 7.52 -17.61
C CYS A 222 9.87 8.36 -18.73
N ALA A 223 9.86 7.88 -19.97
CA ALA A 223 9.23 8.58 -21.08
C ALA A 223 7.71 8.68 -20.95
N ALA A 224 6.96 7.60 -20.67
CA ALA A 224 5.48 7.62 -20.56
C ALA A 224 4.95 8.38 -19.34
N MET A 225 5.79 8.69 -18.37
CA MET A 225 5.42 9.60 -17.28
C MET A 225 5.90 11.02 -17.50
N VAL A 226 6.87 11.19 -18.40
CA VAL A 226 7.35 12.46 -18.92
C VAL A 226 6.74 12.71 -20.31
N ALA A 227 5.68 11.99 -20.70
CA ALA A 227 5.02 12.11 -21.99
C ALA A 227 3.53 11.81 -21.78
N TYR A 228 2.71 12.67 -22.38
CA TYR A 228 1.28 12.82 -22.16
C TYR A 228 0.45 11.59 -22.56
N SER A 229 -0.86 11.66 -22.27
CA SER A 229 -1.89 10.64 -22.53
C SER A 229 -2.44 10.60 -23.97
N ASP A 230 -1.71 11.14 -24.94
CA ASP A 230 -2.09 11.25 -26.36
C ASP A 230 -1.19 10.36 -27.25
N ASP A 231 -1.76 9.89 -28.37
CA ASP A 231 -1.21 8.79 -29.17
C ASP A 231 0.22 9.04 -29.71
N GLU A 232 0.60 10.30 -29.95
CA GLU A 232 1.98 10.67 -30.35
C GLU A 232 3.02 10.43 -29.26
N HIS A 233 2.62 10.59 -28.00
CA HIS A 233 3.49 10.51 -26.83
C HIS A 233 3.71 9.06 -26.39
N ALA A 234 2.66 8.22 -26.48
CA ALA A 234 2.80 6.78 -26.35
C ALA A 234 3.76 6.21 -27.40
N ALA A 235 3.68 6.68 -28.65
CA ALA A 235 4.59 6.28 -29.72
C ALA A 235 6.04 6.74 -29.48
N ALA A 236 6.27 7.93 -28.91
CA ALA A 236 7.60 8.40 -28.53
C ALA A 236 8.20 7.61 -27.36
N ALA A 237 7.39 7.35 -26.33
CA ALA A 237 7.77 6.50 -25.21
C ALA A 237 8.12 5.08 -25.66
N GLU A 238 7.41 4.52 -26.65
CA GLU A 238 7.76 3.23 -27.26
C GLU A 238 9.16 3.20 -27.89
N ARG A 239 9.67 4.36 -28.33
CA ARG A 239 11.01 4.53 -28.90
C ARG A 239 12.07 4.90 -27.86
N GLY A 240 11.69 5.12 -26.59
CA GLY A 240 12.60 5.62 -25.55
C GLY A 240 12.98 7.09 -25.76
N GLU A 241 12.11 7.84 -26.40
CA GLU A 241 12.27 9.24 -26.77
C GLU A 241 11.19 10.08 -26.11
N LEU A 242 11.47 11.38 -25.98
CA LEU A 242 10.45 12.39 -25.73
C LEU A 242 9.70 12.71 -27.04
N PRO A 243 8.52 13.35 -26.96
CA PRO A 243 7.65 13.61 -28.12
C PRO A 243 8.28 14.54 -29.17
N ASP A 244 9.22 15.38 -28.75
CA ASP A 244 10.05 16.23 -29.59
C ASP A 244 11.21 15.49 -30.27
N GLY A 245 11.34 14.18 -30.05
CA GLY A 245 12.43 13.34 -30.55
C GLY A 245 13.69 13.38 -29.67
N THR A 246 13.65 14.07 -28.53
CA THR A 246 14.79 14.11 -27.61
C THR A 246 15.01 12.74 -26.97
N GLN A 247 16.19 12.18 -27.15
CA GLN A 247 16.58 10.92 -26.53
C GLN A 247 16.62 11.07 -25.00
N VAL A 248 16.00 10.13 -24.28
CA VAL A 248 16.08 10.10 -22.82
C VAL A 248 17.56 9.94 -22.41
N HIS A 249 18.05 10.86 -21.58
CA HIS A 249 19.47 10.99 -21.29
C HIS A 249 20.09 9.66 -20.79
N PRO A 250 21.25 9.21 -21.32
CA PRO A 250 21.84 7.90 -20.98
C PRO A 250 22.08 7.69 -19.48
N ARG A 251 22.38 8.75 -18.73
CA ARG A 251 22.55 8.68 -17.26
C ARG A 251 21.27 8.30 -16.51
N ALA A 252 20.09 8.66 -17.02
CA ALA A 252 18.82 8.21 -16.46
C ALA A 252 18.70 6.68 -16.61
N LEU A 253 19.12 6.16 -17.77
CA LEU A 253 19.15 4.71 -18.06
C LEU A 253 20.19 3.97 -17.21
N GLU A 254 21.39 4.53 -17.05
CA GLU A 254 22.46 3.94 -16.23
C GLU A 254 22.12 3.89 -14.74
N ARG A 255 21.52 4.96 -14.17
CA ARG A 255 21.11 5.00 -12.75
C ARG A 255 19.94 4.07 -12.44
N VAL A 256 19.03 3.88 -13.40
CA VAL A 256 17.90 2.96 -13.30
C VAL A 256 18.37 1.49 -13.36
N ALA A 257 19.30 1.19 -14.29
CA ALA A 257 19.91 -0.12 -14.44
C ALA A 257 20.85 -0.50 -13.28
N SER A 258 21.56 0.48 -12.70
CA SER A 258 22.50 0.22 -11.59
C SER A 258 21.83 0.01 -10.23
N GLY A 259 20.50 0.09 -10.14
CA GLY A 259 19.74 -0.18 -8.91
C GLY A 259 20.33 0.52 -7.69
N ILE A 260 20.61 1.83 -7.79
CA ILE A 260 21.32 2.57 -6.74
C ILE A 260 20.57 2.42 -5.41
N ARG A 261 21.27 1.78 -4.47
CA ARG A 261 20.98 1.67 -3.04
C ARG A 261 21.27 2.98 -2.33
#